data_AF-A0A9P2LM64-F1
#
_entry.id   AF-A0A9P2LM64-F1
#
_cell.length_a   1.000
_cell.length_b   1.000
_cell.length_c   1.000
_cell.angle_alpha   90.00
_cell.angle_beta   90.00
_cell.angle_gamma   90.00
#
_symmetry.space_group_name_H-M   'P 1'
#
loop_
_entity.id
_entity.type
_entity.pdbx_description
1 polymer ?
#
loop_
_entity_poly.entity_id
_entity_poly.type
_entity_poly.pdbx_seq_one_letter_code
_entity_poly.pdbx_strand_id
1 'polypeptide(L)' 'MKILNLFTVYFLMLLLIQGFVLIMLDSISFENAGMSNASRKARAIGKIIIILGIVLYVMRWIILG' A
#
# COMPACT_ATOMS: atom_id res chain seq x y z
N MET A 1 -0.93 17.67 -13.68
CA MET A 1 -0.21 17.86 -12.39
C MET A 1 -1.11 17.88 -11.14
N LYS A 2 -2.43 18.11 -11.22
CA LYS A 2 -3.33 18.08 -10.03
C LYS A 2 -3.39 16.71 -9.32
N ILE A 3 -3.38 15.61 -10.07
CA ILE A 3 -3.35 14.23 -9.52
C ILE A 3 -2.11 13.99 -8.64
N LEU A 4 -0.94 14.53 -9.04
CA LEU A 4 0.30 14.34 -8.27
C LEU A 4 0.24 15.04 -6.92
N ASN A 5 -0.57 16.10 -6.81
CA ASN A 5 -0.72 16.81 -5.54
C ASN A 5 -1.54 16.02 -4.50
N LEU A 6 -2.22 14.93 -4.90
CA LEU A 6 -2.91 14.03 -3.97
C LEU A 6 -1.92 13.19 -3.16
N PHE A 7 -0.74 12.88 -3.70
CA PHE A 7 0.28 12.03 -3.07
C PHE A 7 1.12 12.79 -2.03
N THR A 8 0.46 13.53 -1.15
CA THR A 8 1.09 14.19 0.00
C THR A 8 1.60 13.18 1.02
N VAL A 9 2.37 13.65 2.01
CA VAL A 9 2.78 12.85 3.18
C VAL A 9 1.57 12.16 3.81
N TYR A 10 0.42 12.84 3.89
CA TYR A 10 -0.80 12.28 4.46
C TYR A 10 -1.30 11.07 3.65
N PHE A 11 -1.33 11.17 2.33
CA PHE A 11 -1.73 10.07 1.46
C PHE A 11 -0.73 8.92 1.49
N LEU A 12 0.56 9.21 1.59
CA LEU A 12 1.59 8.19 1.80
C LEU A 12 1.34 7.43 3.11
N MET A 13 1.08 8.14 4.23
CA MET A 13 0.77 7.51 5.51
C MET A 13 -0.45 6.60 5.42
N LEU A 14 -1.52 7.04 4.75
CA LEU A 14 -2.72 6.20 4.53
C LEU A 14 -2.40 4.92 3.76
N LEU A 15 -1.61 5.01 2.69
CA LEU A 15 -1.20 3.85 1.90
C LEU A 15 -0.32 2.88 2.69
N LEU A 16 0.58 3.39 3.54
CA LEU A 16 1.42 2.57 4.40
C LEU A 16 0.56 1.81 5.42
N ILE A 17 -0.39 2.49 6.07
CA ILE A 17 -1.33 1.86 7.01
C ILE A 17 -2.16 0.81 6.28
N GLN A 18 -2.74 1.13 5.13
CA GLN A 18 -3.54 0.19 4.35
C GLN A 18 -2.73 -1.03 3.90
N GLY A 19 -1.52 -0.83 3.40
CA GLY A 19 -0.63 -1.92 3.01
C GLY A 19 -0.24 -2.80 4.21
N PHE A 20 -0.02 -2.21 5.38
CA PHE A 20 0.26 -2.94 6.62
C PHE A 20 -0.94 -3.77 7.07
N VAL A 21 -2.15 -3.19 7.05
CA VAL A 21 -3.41 -3.91 7.33
C VAL A 21 -3.58 -5.11 6.40
N LEU A 22 -3.34 -4.94 5.10
CA LEU A 22 -3.42 -6.04 4.12
C LEU A 22 -2.42 -7.18 4.42
N ILE A 23 -1.19 -6.82 4.78
CA ILE A 23 -0.12 -7.80 5.04
C ILE A 23 -0.36 -8.55 6.34
N MET A 24 -0.84 -7.87 7.37
CA MET A 24 -0.99 -8.44 8.71
C MET A 24 -2.40 -8.97 8.95
N LEU A 25 -3.41 -8.10 8.91
CA LEU A 25 -4.77 -8.46 9.28
C LEU A 25 -5.43 -9.35 8.22
N ASP A 26 -5.47 -8.89 6.96
CA ASP A 26 -6.17 -9.63 5.91
C ASP A 26 -5.47 -10.95 5.59
N SER A 27 -4.14 -10.95 5.49
CA SER A 27 -3.39 -12.17 5.26
C SER A 27 -3.58 -13.20 6.37
N ILE A 28 -3.50 -12.80 7.65
CA ILE A 28 -3.69 -13.73 8.78
C ILE A 28 -5.13 -14.23 8.80
N SER A 29 -6.11 -13.36 8.53
CA SER A 29 -7.52 -13.74 8.43
C SER A 29 -7.76 -14.79 7.36
N PHE A 30 -7.19 -14.60 6.15
CA PHE A 30 -7.30 -15.60 5.07
C PHE A 30 -6.57 -16.90 5.39
N GLU A 31 -5.45 -16.84 6.10
CA GLU A 31 -4.70 -18.04 6.50
C GLU A 31 -5.48 -18.85 7.55
N ASN A 32 -6.10 -18.17 8.52
CA ASN A 32 -6.98 -18.79 9.52
C ASN A 32 -8.26 -19.38 8.90
N ALA A 33 -8.73 -18.82 7.77
CA ALA A 33 -9.86 -19.35 7.01
C ALA A 33 -9.47 -20.52 6.06
N GLY A 34 -8.21 -20.99 6.08
CA GLY A 34 -7.72 -22.03 5.17
C GLY A 34 -7.53 -21.57 3.72
N MET A 35 -7.64 -20.26 3.46
CA MET A 35 -7.52 -19.66 2.13
C MET A 35 -6.08 -19.21 1.85
N SER A 36 -5.14 -20.15 1.82
CA SER A 36 -3.69 -19.88 1.69
C SER A 36 -3.32 -19.07 0.43
N ASN A 37 -4.07 -19.24 -0.67
CA ASN A 37 -3.83 -18.50 -1.90
C ASN A 37 -4.26 -17.02 -1.76
N ALA A 38 -5.37 -16.76 -1.05
CA ALA A 38 -5.81 -15.39 -0.74
C ALA A 38 -4.85 -14.71 0.24
N SER A 39 -4.36 -15.43 1.26
CA SER A 39 -3.32 -14.93 2.19
C SER A 39 -2.06 -14.46 1.45
N ARG A 40 -1.52 -15.29 0.55
CA ARG A 40 -0.35 -14.93 -0.28
C ARG A 40 -0.62 -13.71 -1.17
N LYS A 41 -1.80 -13.63 -1.79
CA LYS A 41 -2.20 -12.49 -2.60
C LYS A 41 -2.33 -11.22 -1.76
N ALA A 42 -2.92 -11.28 -0.57
CA ALA A 42 -3.04 -10.14 0.34
C ALA A 42 -1.67 -9.58 0.74
N ARG A 43 -0.70 -10.46 1.10
CA ARG A 43 0.69 -10.04 1.37
C ARG A 43 1.35 -9.40 0.15
N ALA A 44 1.16 -9.98 -1.04
CA ALA A 44 1.74 -9.45 -2.26
C ALA A 44 1.15 -8.07 -2.62
N ILE A 45 -0.17 -7.93 -2.58
CA ILE A 45 -0.88 -6.67 -2.86
C ILE A 45 -0.48 -5.60 -1.85
N GLY A 46 -0.43 -5.91 -0.55
CA GLY A 46 -0.03 -4.95 0.46
C GLY A 46 1.41 -4.44 0.25
N LYS A 47 2.35 -5.32 -0.11
CA LYS A 47 3.72 -4.92 -0.49
C LYS A 47 3.74 -4.02 -1.72
N ILE A 48 2.98 -4.35 -2.76
CA ILE A 48 2.90 -3.57 -4.01
C ILE A 48 2.33 -2.17 -3.72
N ILE A 49 1.27 -2.07 -2.91
CA ILE A 49 0.66 -0.79 -2.52
C ILE A 49 1.66 0.11 -1.78
N ILE A 50 2.43 -0.45 -0.85
CA ILE A 50 3.48 0.29 -0.13
C ILE A 50 4.53 0.83 -1.11
N ILE A 51 5.03 -0.03 -2.00
CA ILE A 51 6.04 0.35 -3.00
C ILE A 51 5.50 1.46 -3.92
N LEU A 52 4.27 1.30 -4.44
CA LEU A 52 3.65 2.30 -5.30
C LEU A 52 3.44 3.63 -4.56
N GLY A 53 3.02 3.59 -3.30
CA GLY A 53 2.88 4.80 -2.47
C GLY A 53 4.18 5.57 -2.34
N ILE A 54 5.28 4.88 -2.05
CA ILE A 54 6.61 5.48 -1.95
C ILE A 54 7.04 6.08 -3.30
N VAL A 55 6.91 5.33 -4.40
CA VAL A 55 7.27 5.80 -5.73
C VAL A 55 6.51 7.06 -6.11
N LEU A 56 5.19 7.09 -5.88
CA LEU A 56 4.34 8.22 -6.22
C LEU A 56 4.64 9.45 -5.36
N TYR A 57 4.97 9.25 -4.08
CA TYR A 57 5.43 10.32 -3.20
C TYR A 57 6.76 10.93 -3.66
N VAL A 58 7.73 10.09 -4.02
CA VAL A 58 9.03 10.53 -4.56
C VAL A 58 8.85 11.26 -5.89
N MET A 59 8.03 10.73 -6.81
CA MET A 59 7.71 11.41 -8.07
C MET A 59 7.06 12.77 -7.84
N ARG A 60 6.13 12.88 -6.88
CA ARG A 60 5.55 14.18 -6.48
C ARG A 60 6.63 15.14 -6.02
N TRP A 61 7.54 14.68 -5.16
CA TRP A 61 8.63 15.51 -4.64
C TRP A 61 9.56 16.01 -5.76
N ILE A 62 9.92 15.17 -6.73
CA ILE A 62 10.80 15.56 -7.84
C ILE A 62 10.12 16.54 -8.80
N ILE A 63 8.82 16.39 -9.04
CA ILE A 63 8.09 17.18 -10.06
C ILE A 63 7.52 18.49 -9.49
N LEU A 64 7.12 18.49 -8.21
CA LEU A 64 6.39 19.60 -7.57
C LEU A 64 7.11 20.21 -6.36
N GLY A 65 8.21 19.59 -5.89
CA GLY A 65 9.10 20.18 -4.88
C GLY A 65 10.07 21.17 -5.51
#